data_AF-A0AA86S5Z7-F1
#
_entry.id   AF-A0AA86S5Z7-F1
#
_cell.length_a   1.000
_cell.length_b   1.000
_cell.length_c   1.000
_cell.angle_alpha   90.00
_cell.angle_beta   90.00
_cell.angle_gamma   90.00
#
_symmetry.space_group_name_H-M   'P 1'
#
loop_
_entity.id
_entity.type
_entity.pdbx_description
1 polymer ?
#
loop_
_entity_poly.entity_id
_entity_poly.type
_entity_poly.pdbx_seq_one_letter_code
_entity_poly.pdbx_strand_id
1 'polypeptide(L)'
;MEKLDICKKGHSSIDGSSHGKKMIEGDAKPINVDLEREDECGICLEPCTKMVLPNCCHAMCIKCYRKWNKLSESCPFCRGSLRRVNSEDLWVLTCNEDVVDAETVSKEDFLRFNLYINNLPKDHPDALFIMYYEYLI
;
A
#
# COMPACT_ATOMS: atom_id res chain seq x y z
N MET A 1 22.86 4.95 22.16
CA MET A 1 21.94 5.86 22.87
C MET A 1 21.50 6.90 21.86
N GLU A 2 20.47 6.58 21.08
CA GLU A 2 19.82 7.52 20.16
C GLU A 2 18.32 7.35 20.35
N LYS A 3 17.66 8.48 20.56
CA LYS A 3 16.31 8.58 21.14
C LYS A 3 15.26 8.34 20.05
N LEU A 4 14.28 7.51 20.41
CA LEU A 4 13.09 7.22 19.64
C LEU A 4 12.09 8.36 19.88
N ASP A 5 11.90 9.26 18.91
CA ASP A 5 10.87 10.29 18.99
C ASP A 5 9.55 9.77 18.40
N ILE A 6 8.65 9.38 19.31
CA ILE A 6 7.26 9.01 19.02
C ILE A 6 6.44 10.30 18.98
N CYS A 7 5.99 10.74 17.80
CA CYS A 7 5.01 11.82 17.71
C CYS A 7 3.59 11.24 17.66
N LYS A 8 2.87 11.32 18.78
CA LYS A 8 1.41 11.13 18.85
C LYS A 8 0.71 12.45 18.56
N LYS A 9 -0.28 12.46 17.67
CA LYS A 9 -1.34 13.49 17.58
C LYS A 9 -2.50 12.86 16.80
N GLY A 10 -3.74 12.78 17.26
CA GLY A 10 -4.48 13.63 18.20
C GLY A 10 -5.54 14.37 17.40
N HIS A 11 -6.79 13.88 17.46
CA HIS A 11 -7.97 14.44 16.81
C HIS A 11 -8.18 15.94 17.10
N SER A 12 -8.69 16.68 16.12
CA SER A 12 -9.42 17.92 16.37
C SER A 12 -10.43 18.23 15.26
N SER A 13 -11.71 18.23 15.64
CA SER A 13 -12.80 18.92 14.94
C SER A 13 -12.68 20.44 15.12
N ILE A 14 -13.17 21.24 14.15
CA ILE A 14 -14.09 22.39 14.31
C ILE A 14 -14.18 23.24 13.02
N ASP A 15 -15.41 23.73 12.81
CA ASP A 15 -16.02 24.63 11.83
C ASP A 15 -15.20 25.74 11.12
N GLY A 16 -15.72 26.14 9.95
CA GLY A 16 -15.18 27.19 9.10
C GLY A 16 -15.75 28.61 9.31
N SER A 17 -15.12 29.60 8.65
CA SER A 17 -15.77 30.66 7.85
C SER A 17 -14.76 31.73 7.34
N SER A 18 -14.87 32.01 6.04
CA SER A 18 -14.56 33.19 5.17
C SER A 18 -13.52 34.30 5.50
N HIS A 19 -12.58 34.43 4.53
CA HIS A 19 -12.13 35.61 3.75
C HIS A 19 -11.51 36.88 4.39
N GLY A 20 -10.25 37.19 4.02
CA GLY A 20 -9.74 38.57 3.97
C GLY A 20 -8.21 38.85 3.90
N LYS A 21 -7.56 38.61 2.75
CA LYS A 21 -6.36 39.28 2.14
C LYS A 21 -5.06 39.51 2.95
N LYS A 22 -3.92 38.95 2.48
CA LYS A 22 -2.81 39.60 1.69
C LYS A 22 -1.52 38.75 1.73
N MET A 23 -0.79 38.78 0.62
CA MET A 23 0.38 37.94 0.27
C MET A 23 1.65 38.30 1.05
N ILE A 24 2.37 37.28 1.54
CA ILE A 24 3.83 37.31 1.77
C ILE A 24 4.39 35.96 1.31
N GLU A 25 5.40 36.02 0.47
CA GLU A 25 6.12 34.93 -0.18
C GLU A 25 6.95 34.16 0.85
N GLY A 26 6.67 32.86 0.95
CA GLY A 26 7.39 31.89 1.76
C GLY A 26 7.03 30.51 1.25
N ASP A 27 8.05 29.68 1.02
CA ASP A 27 8.00 28.32 0.49
C ASP A 27 7.12 27.40 1.36
N ALA A 28 5.81 27.57 1.24
CA ALA A 28 4.78 26.76 1.86
C ALA A 28 4.31 25.78 0.81
N LYS A 29 4.98 24.64 0.76
CA LYS A 29 4.57 23.46 0.00
C LYS A 29 3.06 23.24 0.23
N PRO A 30 2.19 23.30 -0.80
CA PRO A 30 0.77 23.05 -0.63
C PRO A 30 0.58 21.53 -0.55
N ILE A 31 0.83 20.96 0.62
CA ILE A 31 0.71 19.50 0.84
C ILE A 31 0.04 19.27 2.17
N ASN A 32 -1.27 19.05 2.09
CA ASN A 32 -1.90 17.96 2.82
C ASN A 32 -3.37 17.82 2.43
N VAL A 33 -4.01 18.89 1.98
CA VAL A 33 -5.47 18.88 1.76
C VAL A 33 -5.87 17.99 0.58
N ASP A 34 -5.07 17.94 -0.50
CA ASP A 34 -5.41 17.09 -1.65
C ASP A 34 -5.09 15.61 -1.43
N LEU A 35 -4.13 15.28 -0.55
CA LEU A 35 -3.81 13.88 -0.22
C LEU A 35 -4.94 13.21 0.57
N GLU A 36 -5.50 13.91 1.57
CA GLU A 36 -6.65 13.40 2.34
C GLU A 36 -7.89 13.18 1.44
N ARG A 37 -8.09 14.04 0.44
CA ARG A 37 -9.21 13.94 -0.51
C ARG A 37 -9.05 12.76 -1.47
N GLU A 38 -7.82 12.35 -1.76
CA GLU A 38 -7.53 11.20 -2.61
C GLU A 38 -7.79 9.86 -1.89
N ASP A 39 -7.87 9.83 -0.56
CA ASP A 39 -8.19 8.63 0.23
C ASP A 39 -9.70 8.46 0.50
N GLU A 40 -10.51 9.47 0.18
CA GLU A 40 -11.95 9.45 0.39
C GLU A 40 -12.72 8.76 -0.74
N CYS A 41 -13.79 8.05 -0.42
CA CYS A 41 -14.71 7.53 -1.41
C CYS A 41 -15.36 8.67 -2.21
N GLY A 42 -15.26 8.68 -3.55
CA GLY A 42 -15.91 9.68 -4.41
C GLY A 42 -17.45 9.67 -4.45
N ILE A 43 -18.10 8.88 -3.58
CA ILE A 43 -19.56 8.82 -3.44
C ILE A 43 -20.01 9.24 -2.04
N CYS A 44 -19.44 8.65 -0.98
CA CYS A 44 -19.81 8.99 0.40
C CYS A 44 -18.90 10.01 1.08
N LEU A 45 -17.77 10.37 0.45
CA LEU A 45 -16.79 11.33 0.97
C LEU A 45 -16.25 10.95 2.37
N GLU A 46 -16.17 9.65 2.65
CA GLU A 46 -15.60 9.13 3.89
C GLU A 46 -14.24 8.47 3.56
N PRO A 47 -13.22 8.60 4.44
CA PRO A 47 -11.98 7.84 4.35
C PRO A 47 -12.26 6.33 4.37
N CYS A 48 -11.72 5.60 3.40
CA CYS A 48 -11.96 4.17 3.30
C CYS A 48 -11.00 3.46 2.33
N THR A 49 -10.84 2.15 2.53
CA THR A 49 -10.33 1.28 1.48
C THR A 49 -11.30 1.23 0.30
N LYS A 50 -10.79 1.53 -0.89
CA LYS A 50 -11.60 1.57 -2.12
C LYS A 50 -11.52 0.23 -2.85
N MET A 51 -12.59 -0.07 -3.57
CA MET A 51 -12.71 -1.23 -4.45
C MET A 51 -12.74 -0.73 -5.89
N VAL A 52 -11.94 -1.33 -6.76
CA VAL A 52 -11.84 -1.01 -8.19
C VAL A 52 -12.72 -1.95 -9.00
N LEU A 53 -13.52 -1.37 -9.90
CA LEU A 53 -14.34 -2.11 -10.84
C LEU A 53 -13.50 -2.66 -12.01
N PRO A 54 -13.56 -3.96 -12.33
CA PRO A 54 -12.68 -4.59 -13.34
C PRO A 54 -12.92 -4.09 -14.76
N ASN A 55 -14.14 -3.66 -15.09
CA ASN A 55 -14.50 -3.26 -16.46
C ASN A 55 -14.11 -1.81 -16.82
N CYS A 56 -13.81 -0.97 -15.83
CA CYS A 56 -13.63 0.46 -16.07
C CYS A 56 -12.65 1.17 -15.11
N CYS A 57 -12.01 0.43 -14.20
CA CYS A 57 -11.03 0.91 -13.25
C CYS A 57 -11.48 2.07 -12.34
N HIS A 58 -12.79 2.32 -12.22
CA HIS A 58 -13.31 3.30 -11.27
C HIS A 58 -13.38 2.70 -9.87
N ALA A 59 -13.10 3.54 -8.87
CA ALA A 59 -12.95 3.12 -7.48
C ALA A 59 -14.01 3.73 -6.55
N MET A 60 -14.55 2.93 -5.63
CA MET A 60 -15.46 3.38 -4.56
C MET A 60 -15.41 2.43 -3.36
N CYS A 61 -15.89 2.84 -2.20
CA CYS A 61 -15.95 1.94 -1.04
C CYS A 61 -16.95 0.78 -1.26
N ILE A 62 -16.71 -0.35 -0.61
CA ILE A 62 -17.56 -1.55 -0.74
C ILE A 62 -19.02 -1.29 -0.34
N LYS A 63 -19.26 -0.39 0.63
CA LYS A 63 -20.62 -0.01 1.04
C LYS A 63 -21.37 0.71 -0.10
N CYS A 64 -20.70 1.65 -0.76
CA CYS A 64 -21.25 2.38 -1.90
C CYS A 64 -21.49 1.45 -3.10
N TYR A 65 -20.54 0.58 -3.41
CA TYR A 65 -20.71 -0.44 -4.45
C TYR A 65 -21.95 -1.31 -4.19
N ARG A 66 -22.06 -1.91 -3.00
CA ARG A 66 -23.18 -2.81 -2.65
C ARG A 66 -24.53 -2.10 -2.70
N LYS A 67 -24.59 -0.84 -2.25
CA LYS A 67 -25.83 -0.04 -2.31
C LYS A 67 -26.21 0.27 -3.76
N TRP A 68 -25.24 0.66 -4.58
CA TRP A 68 -25.47 1.00 -5.98
C TRP A 68 -25.83 -0.22 -6.82
N ASN A 69 -25.11 -1.33 -6.67
CA ASN A 69 -25.34 -2.56 -7.45
C ASN A 69 -26.73 -3.18 -7.20
N LYS A 70 -27.34 -2.93 -6.03
CA LYS A 70 -28.74 -3.30 -5.76
C LYS A 70 -29.75 -2.49 -6.59
N LEU A 71 -29.38 -1.29 -7.02
CA LEU A 71 -30.24 -0.36 -7.77
C LEU A 71 -29.95 -0.38 -9.27
N SER A 72 -28.68 -0.52 -9.64
CA SER A 72 -28.22 -0.49 -11.02
C SER A 72 -26.96 -1.31 -11.22
N GLU A 73 -27.01 -2.23 -12.17
CA GLU A 73 -25.86 -2.99 -12.66
C GLU A 73 -25.02 -2.14 -13.64
N SER A 74 -24.69 -0.91 -13.25
CA SER A 74 -23.84 0.01 -14.03
C SER A 74 -22.87 0.75 -13.13
N CYS A 75 -21.73 1.17 -13.66
CA CYS A 75 -20.76 1.97 -12.92
C CYS A 75 -21.36 3.36 -12.61
N PRO A 76 -21.35 3.83 -11.34
CA PRO A 76 -21.89 5.14 -10.98
C PRO A 76 -21.13 6.31 -11.62
N PHE A 77 -19.89 6.09 -12.07
CA PHE A 77 -19.04 7.13 -12.65
C PHE A 77 -19.17 7.20 -14.18
N CYS A 78 -19.05 6.08 -14.88
CA CYS A 78 -19.03 6.04 -16.34
C CYS A 78 -20.24 5.36 -16.98
N ARG A 79 -21.18 4.84 -16.18
CA ARG A 79 -22.37 4.08 -16.62
C ARG A 79 -22.06 2.81 -17.41
N GLY A 80 -20.80 2.34 -17.40
CA GLY A 80 -20.41 1.07 -17.98
C GLY A 80 -21.10 -0.11 -17.29
N SER A 81 -21.38 -1.18 -18.04
CA SER A 81 -22.12 -2.35 -17.56
C SER A 81 -21.38 -3.13 -16.46
N LEU A 82 -22.13 -3.56 -15.42
CA LEU A 82 -21.66 -4.42 -14.32
C LEU A 82 -22.44 -5.75 -14.22
N ARG A 83 -23.22 -6.13 -15.24
CA ARG A 83 -24.13 -7.31 -15.23
C ARG A 83 -23.48 -8.68 -14.94
N ARG A 84 -22.16 -8.75 -14.81
CA ARG A 84 -21.38 -9.97 -14.52
C ARG A 84 -20.27 -9.73 -13.50
N VAL A 85 -20.35 -8.64 -12.75
CA VAL A 85 -19.37 -8.29 -11.72
C VAL A 85 -19.98 -8.64 -10.37
N ASN A 86 -19.38 -9.62 -9.70
CA ASN A 86 -19.69 -9.98 -8.32
C ASN A 86 -18.74 -9.27 -7.36
N SER A 87 -18.94 -9.44 -6.06
CA SER A 87 -18.04 -8.88 -5.04
C SER A 87 -16.62 -9.42 -5.12
N GLU A 88 -16.48 -10.66 -5.58
CA GLU A 88 -15.24 -11.42 -5.73
C GLU A 88 -14.40 -10.92 -6.91
N ASP A 89 -15.04 -10.25 -7.88
CA ASP A 89 -14.38 -9.68 -9.05
C ASP A 89 -13.81 -8.27 -8.77
N LEU A 90 -14.05 -7.72 -7.58
CA LEU A 90 -13.58 -6.41 -7.16
C LEU A 90 -12.14 -6.49 -6.64
N TRP A 91 -11.36 -5.45 -6.95
CA TRP A 91 -9.96 -5.36 -6.54
C TRP A 91 -9.83 -4.35 -5.42
N VAL A 92 -9.12 -4.71 -4.36
CA VAL A 92 -8.79 -3.77 -3.28
C VAL A 92 -7.75 -2.79 -3.80
N LEU A 93 -8.04 -1.49 -3.74
CA LEU A 93 -7.05 -0.45 -4.04
C LEU A 93 -6.19 -0.24 -2.81
N THR A 94 -4.89 -0.48 -2.95
CA THR A 94 -3.89 -0.20 -1.91
C THR A 94 -3.68 1.30 -1.77
N CYS A 95 -3.70 1.80 -0.54
CA CYS A 95 -3.33 3.18 -0.23
C CYS A 95 -1.81 3.33 -0.19
N ASN A 96 -1.32 4.58 -0.16
CA ASN A 96 0.12 4.85 -0.08
C ASN A 96 0.76 4.26 1.19
N GLU A 97 0.00 4.16 2.28
CA GLU A 97 0.44 3.56 3.54
C GLU A 97 0.62 2.04 3.45
N ASP A 98 -0.01 1.37 2.48
CA ASP A 98 0.10 -0.08 2.28
C ASP A 98 1.34 -0.48 1.47
N VAL A 99 2.04 0.49 0.87
CA VAL A 99 3.20 0.26 0.01
C VAL A 99 4.48 0.33 0.83
N VAL A 100 5.20 -0.79 0.91
CA VAL A 100 6.53 -0.85 1.53
C VAL A 100 7.55 -0.18 0.61
N ASP A 101 8.40 0.69 1.16
CA ASP A 101 9.42 1.39 0.38
C ASP A 101 10.52 0.44 -0.11
N ALA A 102 11.16 0.82 -1.22
CA ALA A 102 12.16 -0.02 -1.88
C ALA A 102 13.41 -0.27 -1.02
N GLU A 103 13.78 0.65 -0.12
CA GLU A 103 14.92 0.47 0.78
C GLU A 103 14.62 -0.62 1.82
N THR A 104 13.43 -0.58 2.41
CA THR A 104 12.96 -1.60 3.36
C THR A 104 12.87 -2.98 2.69
N VAL A 105 12.29 -3.08 1.49
CA VAL A 105 12.23 -4.34 0.73
C VAL A 105 13.64 -4.88 0.48
N SER A 106 14.56 -4.04 -0.02
CA SER A 106 15.93 -4.47 -0.31
C SER A 106 16.67 -4.96 0.93
N LYS A 107 16.44 -4.31 2.09
CA LYS A 107 17.05 -4.71 3.36
C LYS A 107 16.55 -6.07 3.83
N GLU A 108 15.23 -6.30 3.75
CA GLU A 108 14.63 -7.58 4.11
C GLU A 108 15.09 -8.72 3.20
N ASP A 109 15.13 -8.48 1.88
CA ASP A 109 15.61 -9.45 0.89
C ASP A 109 17.06 -9.84 1.15
N PHE A 110 17.92 -8.87 1.45
CA PHE A 110 19.32 -9.13 1.78
C PHE A 110 19.43 -9.97 3.06
N LEU A 111 18.65 -9.67 4.10
CA LEU A 111 18.64 -10.45 5.34
C LEU A 111 18.17 -11.89 5.10
N ARG A 112 17.09 -12.07 4.33
CA ARG A 112 16.55 -13.38 3.97
C ARG A 112 17.56 -14.19 3.16
N PHE A 113 18.23 -13.55 2.21
CA PHE A 113 19.28 -14.17 1.41
C PHE A 113 20.45 -14.65 2.29
N ASN A 114 20.98 -13.79 3.16
CA ASN A 114 22.07 -14.19 4.06
C ASN A 114 21.66 -15.33 4.99
N LEU A 115 20.45 -15.27 5.54
CA LEU A 115 19.93 -16.34 6.40
C LEU A 115 19.82 -17.66 5.62
N TYR A 116 19.34 -17.62 4.38
CA TYR A 116 19.29 -18.81 3.53
C TYR A 116 20.68 -19.41 3.31
N ILE A 117 21.66 -18.60 2.89
CA ILE A 117 23.04 -19.05 2.65
C ILE A 117 23.66 -19.65 3.91
N ASN A 118 23.48 -19.00 5.06
CA ASN A 118 24.05 -19.46 6.33
C ASN A 118 23.41 -20.76 6.85
N ASN A 119 22.20 -21.08 6.42
CA ASN A 119 21.49 -22.31 6.78
C ASN A 119 21.66 -23.44 5.76
N LEU A 120 22.41 -23.23 4.66
CA LEU A 120 22.74 -24.31 3.75
C LEU A 120 23.60 -25.36 4.47
N PRO A 121 23.36 -26.66 4.25
CA PRO A 121 24.25 -27.70 4.74
C PRO A 121 25.67 -27.39 4.29
N LYS A 122 26.62 -27.45 5.22
CA LYS A 122 28.03 -27.35 4.84
C LYS A 122 28.36 -28.62 4.06
N ASP A 123 28.63 -28.48 2.76
CA ASP A 123 29.30 -29.52 1.99
C ASP A 123 30.66 -29.74 2.65
N HIS A 124 30.74 -30.75 3.51
CA HIS A 124 32.03 -31.27 3.93
C HIS A 124 32.54 -32.03 2.70
N PRO A 125 33.62 -31.61 2.03
CA PRO A 125 34.29 -32.53 1.12
C PRO A 125 34.65 -33.71 2.01
N ASP A 126 34.20 -34.93 1.69
CA ASP A 126 34.59 -36.13 2.41
C ASP A 126 36.12 -36.07 2.58
N ALA A 127 36.60 -35.69 3.76
CA ALA A 127 38.04 -35.60 4.02
C ALA A 127 38.68 -36.99 3.94
N LEU A 128 37.83 -38.02 3.87
CA LEU A 128 38.15 -39.39 3.52
C LEU A 128 38.55 -39.57 2.05
N PHE A 129 38.25 -38.66 1.12
CA PHE A 129 38.67 -38.80 -0.27
C PHE A 129 40.10 -38.27 -0.50
N ILE A 130 40.52 -37.20 0.17
CA ILE A 130 41.86 -36.61 -0.02
C ILE A 130 42.97 -37.48 0.57
N MET A 131 42.72 -38.12 1.72
CA MET A 131 43.73 -38.94 2.39
C MET A 131 44.06 -40.23 1.61
N TYR A 132 43.15 -40.76 0.78
CA TYR A 132 43.42 -41.99 0.02
C TYR A 132 44.28 -41.76 -1.23
N TYR A 133 44.29 -40.55 -1.82
CA TYR A 133 45.15 -40.27 -2.98
C TYR A 133 46.60 -39.98 -2.60
N GLU A 134 46.87 -39.44 -1.40
CA GLU A 134 48.25 -39.26 -0.92
C GLU A 134 48.94 -40.58 -0.53
N TYR A 135 48.18 -41.64 -0.21
CA TYR A 135 48.73 -42.97 0.08
C TYR A 135 48.87 -43.88 -1.16
N LEU A 136 48.42 -43.43 -2.34
CA LEU A 136 48.48 -44.19 -3.59
C LEU A 136 49.46 -43.60 -4.64
N ILE A 137 50.32 -42.65 -4.22
CA ILE A 137 51.46 -42.12 -4.99
C ILE A 137 52.75 -42.56 -4.30
#